data_AF-A0A7K0PGR4-F1
#
_entry.id   AF-A0A7K0PGR4-F1
#
_cell.length_a   1.000
_cell.length_b   1.000
_cell.length_c   1.000
_cell.angle_alpha   90.00
_cell.angle_beta   90.00
_cell.angle_gamma   90.00
#
_symmetry.space_group_name_H-M   'P 1'
#
loop_
_entity.id
_entity.type
_entity.pdbx_description
1 polymer ?
#
loop_
_entity_poly.entity_id
_entity_poly.type
_entity_poly.pdbx_seq_one_letter_code
_entity_poly.pdbx_strand_id
1 'polypeptide(L)'
;MESSTIKAPTDAGTRLRDHLARTKTGSWLDPWVKGALTALAGLIFVLLAYFLVKLFVEARPVFAAYGVWDFVSKVDWLPSQDTYGAGALVAGTVITSIVALIIGVPVAVATALFVTELAPVKLRGLISGTLELLAAVPSVVYGLWGFLFLAPKIKGLEQSFADTFSFIPFIGGEVSAANYFITGLILAIMIIPIVSAISREVMA
;
A
#
# COMPACT_ATOMS: atom_id res chain seq x y z
N MET A 1 11.80 -66.65 -43.36
CA MET A 1 11.01 -65.55 -43.95
C MET A 1 10.07 -65.04 -42.87
N GLU A 2 10.10 -63.81 -42.37
CA GLU A 2 11.02 -62.69 -42.37
C GLU A 2 10.46 -61.78 -41.27
N SER A 3 11.25 -61.40 -40.26
CA SER A 3 10.77 -60.57 -39.14
C SER A 3 10.68 -59.11 -39.58
N SER A 4 9.46 -58.57 -39.71
CA SER A 4 9.26 -57.15 -40.01
C SER A 4 9.43 -56.30 -38.75
N THR A 5 10.65 -55.84 -38.51
CA THR A 5 10.94 -54.79 -37.54
C THR A 5 10.39 -53.46 -38.05
N ILE A 6 9.30 -52.99 -37.43
CA ILE A 6 8.77 -51.64 -37.64
C ILE A 6 9.78 -50.64 -37.06
N LYS A 7 10.55 -50.00 -37.94
CA LYS A 7 11.49 -48.92 -37.60
C LYS A 7 10.68 -47.67 -37.25
N ALA A 8 10.72 -47.25 -35.99
CA ALA A 8 10.10 -45.99 -35.55
C ALA A 8 10.64 -44.81 -36.37
N PRO A 9 9.80 -43.84 -36.79
CA PRO A 9 10.22 -42.74 -37.63
C PRO A 9 11.17 -41.82 -36.85
N THR A 10 12.46 -41.95 -37.14
CA THR A 10 13.56 -41.18 -36.52
C THR A 10 13.48 -39.68 -36.88
N ASP A 11 12.58 -39.31 -37.77
CA ASP A 11 12.48 -38.00 -38.39
C ASP A 11 11.53 -37.05 -37.66
N ALA A 12 10.63 -37.57 -36.79
CA ALA A 12 9.61 -36.74 -36.15
C ALA A 12 10.21 -35.78 -35.13
N GLY A 13 11.17 -36.26 -34.32
CA GLY A 13 11.88 -35.43 -33.34
C GLY A 13 12.76 -34.37 -34.01
N THR A 14 13.38 -34.70 -35.15
CA THR A 14 14.23 -33.77 -35.90
C THR A 14 13.41 -32.67 -36.58
N ARG A 15 12.27 -33.04 -37.21
CA ARG A 15 11.36 -32.08 -37.85
C ARG A 15 10.70 -31.14 -36.85
N LEU A 16 10.37 -31.62 -35.65
CA LEU A 16 9.80 -30.78 -34.59
C LEU A 16 10.85 -29.80 -34.04
N ARG A 17 12.11 -30.24 -33.86
CA ARG A 17 13.23 -29.38 -33.45
C ARG A 17 13.52 -28.30 -34.49
N ASP A 18 13.47 -28.64 -35.78
CA ASP A 18 13.65 -27.70 -36.88
C ASP A 18 12.48 -26.72 -37.04
N HIS A 19 11.25 -27.13 -36.71
CA HIS A 19 10.09 -26.23 -36.67
C HIS A 19 10.13 -25.27 -35.47
N LEU A 20 10.58 -25.72 -34.30
CA LEU A 20 10.77 -24.85 -33.13
C LEU A 20 11.96 -23.89 -33.31
N ALA A 21 13.00 -24.29 -34.06
CA ALA A 21 14.11 -23.41 -34.42
C ALA A 21 13.72 -22.32 -35.45
N ARG A 22 12.58 -22.48 -36.14
CA ARG A 22 12.11 -21.58 -37.21
C ARG A 22 11.10 -20.52 -36.77
N THR A 23 10.62 -20.52 -35.53
CA THR A 23 9.93 -19.34 -34.97
C THR A 23 10.94 -18.27 -34.54
N LYS A 24 11.83 -17.88 -35.46
CA LYS A 24 12.52 -16.58 -35.44
C LYS A 24 11.54 -15.54 -35.94
N THR A 25 10.53 -15.23 -35.13
CA THR A 25 9.61 -14.12 -35.41
C THR A 25 10.40 -12.81 -35.28
N GLY A 26 10.86 -12.26 -36.41
CA GLY A 26 11.28 -10.86 -36.54
C GLY A 26 12.54 -10.38 -35.79
N SER A 27 13.70 -11.04 -35.93
CA SER A 27 14.94 -10.69 -35.20
C SER A 27 15.54 -9.30 -35.47
N TRP A 28 14.98 -8.52 -36.41
CA TRP A 28 15.44 -7.15 -36.68
C TRP A 28 14.80 -6.14 -35.72
N LEU A 29 13.57 -6.39 -35.25
CA LEU A 29 12.87 -5.50 -34.33
C LEU A 29 13.38 -5.63 -32.88
N ASP A 30 13.99 -6.77 -32.53
CA ASP A 30 14.55 -7.04 -31.21
C ASP A 30 15.53 -5.97 -30.69
N PRO A 31 16.56 -5.53 -31.45
CA PRO A 31 17.47 -4.47 -30.99
C PRO A 31 16.78 -3.11 -30.85
N TRP A 32 15.80 -2.79 -31.69
CA TRP A 32 15.05 -1.53 -31.62
C TRP A 32 14.10 -1.50 -30.42
N VAL A 33 13.39 -2.60 -30.17
CA VAL A 33 12.52 -2.74 -29.00
C VAL A 33 13.35 -2.73 -27.72
N LYS A 34 14.47 -3.45 -27.68
CA LYS A 34 15.40 -3.42 -26.53
C LYS A 34 15.99 -2.02 -26.34
N GLY A 35 16.37 -1.33 -27.42
CA GLY A 35 16.83 0.06 -27.38
C GLY A 35 15.77 1.02 -26.86
N ALA A 36 14.53 0.89 -27.32
CA ALA A 36 13.41 1.71 -26.86
C ALA A 36 13.08 1.47 -25.39
N LEU A 37 13.05 0.20 -24.95
CA LEU A 37 12.79 -0.17 -23.55
C LEU A 37 13.92 0.30 -22.63
N THR A 38 15.18 0.18 -23.05
CA THR A 38 16.34 0.66 -22.27
C THR A 38 16.38 2.19 -22.22
N ALA A 39 16.03 2.88 -23.31
CA ALA A 39 15.88 4.33 -23.32
C ALA A 39 14.74 4.80 -22.43
N LEU A 40 13.59 4.12 -22.45
CA LEU A 40 12.45 4.43 -21.59
C LEU A 40 12.78 4.19 -20.11
N ALA A 41 13.46 3.08 -19.80
CA ALA A 41 13.96 2.82 -18.46
C ALA A 41 14.97 3.89 -18.02
N GLY A 42 15.90 4.28 -18.90
CA GLY A 42 16.84 5.37 -18.66
C GLY A 42 16.13 6.71 -18.42
N LEU A 43 15.08 7.01 -19.18
CA LEU A 43 14.26 8.20 -19.01
C LEU A 43 13.59 8.23 -17.63
N ILE A 44 13.09 7.11 -17.13
CA ILE A 44 12.53 7.02 -15.78
C ILE A 44 13.59 7.42 -14.74
N PHE A 45 14.81 6.89 -14.84
CA PHE A 45 15.91 7.28 -13.93
C PHE A 45 16.26 8.76 -14.02
N VAL A 46 16.31 9.32 -15.24
CA VAL A 46 16.56 10.76 -15.46
C VAL A 46 15.45 11.60 -14.83
N LEU A 47 14.19 11.21 -14.99
CA LEU A 47 13.05 11.90 -14.40
C LEU A 47 13.10 11.83 -12.87
N LEU A 48 13.39 10.66 -12.29
CA LEU A 48 13.56 10.51 -10.84
C LEU A 48 14.68 11.41 -10.31
N ALA A 49 15.83 11.44 -10.99
CA ALA A 49 16.93 12.32 -10.63
C ALA A 49 16.55 13.81 -10.74
N TYR A 50 15.84 14.19 -11.81
CA TYR A 50 15.32 15.55 -11.99
C TYR A 50 14.36 15.94 -10.85
N PHE A 51 13.40 15.08 -10.49
CA PHE A 51 12.49 15.33 -9.39
C PHE A 51 13.22 15.46 -8.06
N LEU A 52 14.24 14.64 -7.80
CA LEU A 52 15.04 14.70 -6.58
C LEU A 52 15.81 16.02 -6.49
N VAL A 53 16.46 16.43 -7.57
CA VAL A 53 17.14 17.72 -7.64
C VAL A 53 16.14 18.86 -7.44
N LYS A 54 15.00 18.85 -8.15
CA LYS A 54 13.96 19.88 -8.02
C LYS A 54 13.38 19.96 -6.61
N LEU A 55 13.13 18.82 -5.96
CA LEU A 55 12.65 18.78 -4.58
C LEU A 55 13.66 19.46 -3.63
N PHE A 56 14.95 19.13 -3.76
CA PHE A 56 15.98 19.77 -2.96
C PHE A 56 16.10 21.27 -3.27
N VAL A 57 15.89 21.65 -4.53
CA VAL A 57 15.93 23.04 -4.97
C VAL A 57 14.84 23.89 -4.32
N GLU A 58 13.62 23.36 -4.26
CA GLU A 58 12.47 24.08 -3.72
C GLU A 58 12.37 23.99 -2.20
N ALA A 59 12.99 22.99 -1.57
CA ALA A 59 13.02 22.86 -0.11
C ALA A 59 14.03 23.80 0.58
N ARG A 60 15.02 24.35 -0.15
CA ARG A 60 16.07 25.23 0.42
C ARG A 60 15.55 26.37 1.27
N PRO A 61 14.51 27.14 0.87
CA PRO A 61 14.06 28.30 1.63
C PRO A 61 13.58 27.93 3.03
N VAL A 62 12.95 26.76 3.17
CA VAL A 62 12.49 26.23 4.46
C VAL A 62 13.69 25.92 5.36
N PHE A 63 14.70 25.23 4.85
CA PHE A 63 15.91 24.93 5.61
C PHE A 63 16.75 26.18 5.93
N ALA A 64 16.71 27.20 5.08
CA ALA A 64 17.38 28.48 5.33
C ALA A 64 16.66 29.30 6.43
N ALA A 65 15.33 29.22 6.50
CA ALA A 65 14.53 29.94 7.48
C ALA A 65 14.54 29.29 8.88
N TYR A 66 14.51 27.96 8.95
CA TYR A 66 14.39 27.22 10.21
C TYR A 66 15.67 26.47 10.61
N GLY A 67 16.52 26.09 9.67
CA GLY A 67 17.57 25.09 9.93
C GLY A 67 17.00 23.67 10.00
N VAL A 68 17.85 22.67 9.76
CA VAL A 68 17.41 21.26 9.64
C VAL A 68 16.84 20.74 10.96
N TRP A 69 17.46 21.08 12.09
CA TRP A 69 17.04 20.57 13.40
C TRP A 69 15.71 21.17 13.87
N ASP A 70 15.53 22.49 13.75
CA ASP A 70 14.27 23.13 14.15
C ASP A 70 13.14 22.76 13.20
N PHE A 71 13.42 22.56 11.90
CA PHE A 71 12.41 22.04 10.97
C PHE A 71 11.88 20.66 11.40
N VAL A 72 12.77 19.75 11.82
CA VAL A 72 12.38 18.39 12.23
C VAL A 72 11.71 18.36 13.60
N SER A 73 12.14 19.22 14.53
CA SER A 73 11.62 19.22 15.91
C SER A 73 10.37 20.07 16.12
N LYS A 74 10.14 21.11 15.30
CA LYS A 74 8.93 21.92 15.39
C LYS A 74 7.68 21.13 15.03
N VAL A 75 6.64 21.33 15.83
CA VAL A 75 5.30 20.73 15.67
C VAL A 75 4.28 21.70 15.10
N ASP A 76 4.67 22.94 14.82
CA ASP A 76 3.78 23.92 14.21
C ASP A 76 3.68 23.69 12.70
N TRP A 77 2.47 23.38 12.23
CA TRP A 77 2.17 23.24 10.81
C TRP A 77 1.08 24.23 10.42
N LEU A 78 1.49 25.45 10.02
CA LEU A 78 0.60 26.54 9.61
C LEU A 78 1.03 27.05 8.23
N PRO A 79 0.61 26.38 7.14
CA PRO A 79 0.93 26.81 5.78
C PRO A 79 0.41 28.22 5.44
N SER A 80 -0.67 28.66 6.08
CA SER A 80 -1.21 30.01 5.91
C SER A 80 -0.33 31.13 6.47
N GLN A 81 0.66 30.77 7.30
CA GLN A 81 1.60 31.71 7.94
C GLN A 81 3.05 31.35 7.59
N ASP A 82 3.28 30.60 6.50
CA ASP A 82 4.59 30.10 6.07
C ASP A 82 5.41 29.41 7.18
N THR A 83 4.70 28.78 8.13
CA THR A 83 5.30 28.04 9.23
C THR A 83 5.20 26.55 8.97
N TYR A 84 6.36 25.92 8.76
CA TYR A 84 6.48 24.52 8.37
C TYR A 84 7.35 23.77 9.38
N GLY A 85 6.74 22.91 10.19
CA GLY A 85 7.42 21.98 11.09
C GLY A 85 7.14 20.52 10.70
N ALA A 86 8.18 19.78 10.33
CA ALA A 86 8.06 18.35 10.01
C ALA A 86 7.69 17.49 11.22
N GLY A 87 7.98 17.95 12.44
CA GLY A 87 7.67 17.22 13.66
C GLY A 87 6.17 16.92 13.81
N ALA A 88 5.30 17.82 13.35
CA ALA A 88 3.85 17.60 13.35
C ALA A 88 3.44 16.42 12.46
N LEU A 89 4.03 16.34 11.26
CA LEU A 89 3.75 15.28 10.29
C LEU A 89 4.31 13.93 10.76
N VAL A 90 5.52 13.94 11.33
CA VAL A 90 6.15 12.73 11.90
C VAL A 90 5.34 12.23 13.10
N ALA A 91 5.01 13.11 14.04
CA ALA A 91 4.19 12.74 15.20
C ALA A 91 2.81 12.22 14.77
N GLY A 92 2.13 12.93 13.86
CA GLY A 92 0.84 12.51 13.33
C GLY A 92 0.89 11.12 12.72
N THR A 93 1.85 10.86 11.83
CA THR A 93 2.00 9.54 11.19
C THR A 93 2.31 8.43 12.19
N VAL A 94 3.19 8.67 13.17
CA VAL A 94 3.52 7.69 14.22
C VAL A 94 2.29 7.36 15.05
N ILE A 95 1.58 8.38 15.55
CA ILE A 95 0.38 8.19 16.38
C ILE A 95 -0.69 7.43 15.59
N THR A 96 -1.00 7.86 14.37
CA THR A 96 -2.05 7.21 13.56
C THR A 96 -1.67 5.79 13.18
N SER A 97 -0.38 5.52 12.92
CA SER A 97 0.11 4.17 12.62
C SER A 97 0.01 3.25 13.83
N ILE A 98 0.35 3.73 15.03
CA ILE A 98 0.20 2.95 16.27
C ILE A 98 -1.27 2.58 16.49
N VAL A 99 -2.18 3.56 16.38
CA VAL A 99 -3.63 3.31 16.50
C VAL A 99 -4.10 2.29 15.45
N ALA A 100 -3.66 2.45 14.20
CA ALA A 100 -4.00 1.53 13.12
C ALA A 100 -3.52 0.10 13.40
N LEU A 101 -2.30 -0.06 13.92
CA LEU A 101 -1.74 -1.37 14.24
C LEU A 101 -2.44 -2.02 15.43
N ILE A 102 -2.68 -1.28 16.51
CA ILE A 102 -3.35 -1.78 17.71
C ILE A 102 -4.75 -2.31 17.39
N ILE A 103 -5.48 -1.65 16.49
CA ILE A 103 -6.86 -2.04 16.14
C ILE A 103 -6.86 -3.03 14.98
N GLY A 104 -6.17 -2.70 13.88
CA GLY A 104 -6.24 -3.42 12.62
C GLY A 104 -5.55 -4.78 12.66
N VAL A 105 -4.39 -4.90 13.33
CA VAL A 105 -3.63 -6.16 13.34
C VAL A 105 -4.39 -7.27 14.07
N PRO A 106 -4.91 -7.08 15.30
CA PRO A 106 -5.66 -8.14 15.97
C PRO A 106 -6.89 -8.60 15.17
N VAL A 107 -7.63 -7.66 14.56
CA VAL A 107 -8.79 -7.97 13.73
C VAL A 107 -8.39 -8.75 12.48
N ALA A 108 -7.32 -8.34 11.81
CA ALA A 108 -6.83 -8.99 10.59
C ALA A 108 -6.30 -10.42 10.86
N VAL A 109 -5.55 -10.60 11.97
CA VAL A 109 -5.05 -11.90 12.40
C VAL A 109 -6.19 -12.81 12.84
N ALA A 110 -7.16 -12.31 13.61
CA ALA A 110 -8.35 -13.08 14.00
C ALA A 110 -9.16 -13.51 12.77
N THR A 111 -9.31 -12.62 11.79
CA THR A 111 -9.97 -12.94 10.52
C THR A 111 -9.19 -14.01 9.73
N ALA A 112 -7.86 -13.89 9.66
CA ALA A 112 -7.02 -14.87 8.99
C ALA A 112 -7.14 -16.25 9.64
N LEU A 113 -6.99 -16.32 10.97
CA LEU A 113 -7.10 -17.55 11.75
C LEU A 113 -8.48 -18.19 11.60
N PHE A 114 -9.54 -17.38 11.64
CA PHE A 114 -10.90 -17.89 11.41
C PHE A 114 -11.03 -18.51 10.01
N VAL A 115 -10.49 -17.85 8.98
CA VAL A 115 -10.58 -18.31 7.59
C VAL A 115 -9.75 -19.57 7.32
N THR A 116 -8.59 -19.71 7.97
CA THR A 116 -7.69 -20.86 7.77
C THR A 116 -8.14 -22.08 8.56
N GLU A 117 -8.47 -21.91 9.85
CA GLU A 117 -8.65 -23.04 10.78
C GLU A 117 -10.13 -23.35 11.07
N LEU A 118 -11.01 -22.35 11.10
CA LEU A 118 -12.38 -22.52 11.59
C LEU A 118 -13.46 -22.45 10.49
N ALA A 119 -13.18 -21.79 9.37
CA ALA A 119 -14.21 -21.44 8.39
C ALA A 119 -14.67 -22.64 7.56
N PRO A 120 -15.99 -22.87 7.44
CA PRO A 120 -16.55 -23.82 6.48
C PRO A 120 -16.17 -23.47 5.04
N VAL A 121 -16.05 -24.48 4.17
CA VAL A 121 -15.57 -24.34 2.78
C VAL A 121 -16.26 -23.20 2.00
N LYS A 122 -17.57 -23.01 2.19
CA LYS A 122 -18.34 -21.93 1.53
C LYS A 122 -18.00 -20.53 2.05
N LEU A 123 -17.75 -20.39 3.35
CA LEU A 123 -17.44 -19.12 4.01
C LEU A 123 -16.01 -18.67 3.72
N ARG A 124 -15.07 -19.61 3.58
CA ARG A 124 -13.69 -19.32 3.21
C ARG A 124 -13.61 -18.51 1.91
N GLY A 125 -14.31 -18.97 0.86
CA GLY A 125 -14.36 -18.26 -0.43
C GLY A 125 -15.01 -16.88 -0.32
N LEU A 126 -16.11 -16.74 0.42
CA LEU A 126 -16.81 -15.47 0.57
C LEU A 126 -15.97 -14.42 1.32
N ILE A 127 -15.34 -14.81 2.43
CA ILE A 127 -14.54 -13.90 3.24
C ILE A 127 -13.26 -13.51 2.49
N SER A 128 -12.56 -14.49 1.90
CA SER A 128 -11.37 -14.20 1.08
C SER A 128 -11.70 -13.28 -0.09
N GLY A 129 -12.79 -13.55 -0.82
CA GLY A 129 -13.23 -12.66 -1.89
C GLY A 129 -13.59 -11.26 -1.39
N THR A 130 -14.23 -11.13 -0.22
CA THR A 130 -14.51 -9.82 0.38
C THR A 130 -13.23 -9.06 0.72
N LEU A 131 -12.21 -9.74 1.26
CA LEU A 131 -10.92 -9.13 1.55
C LEU A 131 -10.19 -8.69 0.28
N GLU A 132 -10.24 -9.48 -0.79
CA GLU A 132 -9.69 -9.12 -2.10
C GLU A 132 -10.40 -7.90 -2.69
N LEU A 133 -11.73 -7.85 -2.60
CA LEU A 133 -12.53 -6.69 -3.02
C LEU A 133 -12.20 -5.46 -2.17
N LEU A 134 -12.04 -5.62 -0.86
CA LEU A 134 -11.67 -4.53 0.06
C LEU A 134 -10.26 -4.00 -0.24
N ALA A 135 -9.32 -4.88 -0.60
CA ALA A 135 -7.96 -4.51 -1.02
C ALA A 135 -7.92 -3.78 -2.37
N ALA A 136 -8.88 -4.03 -3.26
CA ALA A 136 -8.95 -3.40 -4.57
C ALA A 136 -9.46 -1.94 -4.52
N VAL A 137 -10.09 -1.52 -3.42
CA VAL A 137 -10.60 -0.15 -3.26
C VAL A 137 -9.43 0.84 -3.19
N PRO A 138 -9.43 1.93 -3.97
CA PRO A 138 -8.38 2.94 -3.91
C PRO A 138 -8.28 3.58 -2.52
N SER A 139 -7.06 3.82 -2.04
CA SER A 139 -6.83 4.42 -0.72
C SER A 139 -7.50 5.78 -0.53
N VAL A 140 -7.55 6.60 -1.59
CA VAL A 140 -8.23 7.92 -1.57
C VAL A 140 -9.72 7.79 -1.23
N VAL A 141 -10.37 6.71 -1.68
CA VAL A 141 -11.81 6.47 -1.42
C VAL A 141 -12.04 6.25 0.07
N TYR A 142 -11.24 5.43 0.74
CA TYR A 142 -11.33 5.22 2.19
C TYR A 142 -11.08 6.51 2.97
N GLY A 143 -10.09 7.31 2.57
CA GLY A 143 -9.80 8.59 3.22
C GLY A 143 -10.97 9.57 3.13
N LEU A 144 -11.52 9.74 1.92
CA LEU A 144 -12.64 10.66 1.70
C LEU A 144 -13.94 10.15 2.34
N TRP A 145 -14.24 8.85 2.23
CA TRP A 145 -15.38 8.23 2.92
C TRP A 145 -15.25 8.37 4.44
N GLY A 146 -14.06 8.11 4.97
CA GLY A 146 -13.77 8.22 6.39
C GLY A 146 -13.99 9.64 6.90
N PHE A 147 -13.50 10.64 6.17
CA PHE A 147 -13.70 12.04 6.53
C PHE A 147 -15.15 12.52 6.37
N LEU A 148 -15.82 12.20 5.26
CA LEU A 148 -17.15 12.73 4.96
C LEU A 148 -18.29 11.99 5.66
N PHE A 149 -18.10 10.70 5.98
CA PHE A 149 -19.17 9.84 6.50
C PHE A 149 -18.85 9.27 7.88
N LEU A 150 -17.67 8.68 8.06
CA LEU A 150 -17.32 8.04 9.33
C LEU A 150 -17.10 9.07 10.44
N ALA A 151 -16.32 10.12 10.16
CA ALA A 151 -16.00 11.18 11.11
C ALA A 151 -17.25 11.84 11.73
N PRO A 152 -18.24 12.35 10.96
CA PRO A 152 -19.42 12.96 11.57
C PRO A 152 -20.28 11.97 12.36
N LYS A 153 -20.27 10.68 12.00
CA LYS A 153 -21.05 9.65 12.71
C LYS A 153 -20.44 9.26 14.05
N ILE A 154 -19.11 9.21 14.14
CA ILE A 154 -18.42 8.82 15.37
C ILE A 154 -18.15 10.02 16.29
N LYS A 155 -18.12 11.24 15.74
CA LYS A 155 -17.85 12.49 16.49
C LYS A 155 -18.62 12.60 17.82
N GLY A 156 -19.92 12.26 17.84
CA GLY A 156 -20.71 12.34 19.07
C GLY A 156 -20.27 11.35 20.15
N LEU A 157 -19.90 10.13 19.75
CA LEU A 157 -19.35 9.11 20.66
C LEU A 157 -17.96 9.50 21.14
N GLU A 158 -17.12 10.01 20.24
CA GLU A 158 -15.79 10.52 20.58
C GLU A 158 -15.85 11.70 21.54
N GLN A 159 -16.76 12.66 21.32
CA GLN A 159 -16.91 13.79 22.23
C GLN A 159 -17.38 13.31 23.61
N SER A 160 -18.35 12.39 23.66
CA SER A 160 -18.80 11.81 24.93
C SER A 160 -17.67 11.09 25.68
N PHE A 161 -16.79 10.39 24.93
CA PHE A 161 -15.61 9.74 25.48
C PHE A 161 -14.57 10.76 25.95
N ALA A 162 -14.27 11.78 25.14
CA ALA A 162 -13.34 12.86 25.47
C ALA A 162 -13.78 13.64 26.72
N ASP A 163 -15.08 13.90 26.86
CA ASP A 163 -15.67 14.57 28.02
C ASP A 163 -15.55 13.69 29.28
N THR A 164 -15.82 12.38 29.15
CA THR A 164 -15.70 11.40 30.25
C THR A 164 -14.25 11.23 30.72
N PHE A 165 -13.31 11.21 29.77
CA PHE A 165 -11.88 11.03 30.02
C PHE A 165 -11.10 12.35 30.02
N SER A 166 -11.80 13.47 30.23
CA SER A 166 -11.22 14.82 30.29
C SER A 166 -10.19 15.00 31.40
N PHE A 167 -10.13 14.07 32.35
CA PHE A 167 -9.10 14.01 33.40
C PHE A 167 -7.72 13.61 32.87
N ILE A 168 -7.62 12.98 31.68
CA ILE A 168 -6.36 12.56 31.07
C ILE A 168 -5.87 13.69 30.15
N PRO A 169 -4.66 14.26 30.37
CA PRO A 169 -4.08 15.19 29.42
C PRO A 169 -3.98 14.50 28.05
N PHE A 170 -4.26 15.23 26.95
CA PHE A 170 -4.33 14.74 25.56
C PHE A 170 -5.64 14.06 25.11
N ILE A 171 -6.56 13.69 26.02
CA ILE A 171 -7.86 13.07 25.64
C ILE A 171 -9.03 14.05 25.77
N GLY A 172 -8.92 15.07 26.65
CA GLY A 172 -9.91 16.13 26.77
C GLY A 172 -9.80 17.23 25.71
N GLY A 173 -10.94 17.78 25.28
CA GLY A 173 -11.01 18.92 24.35
C GLY A 173 -12.12 18.81 23.32
N GLU A 174 -12.22 19.80 22.42
CA GLU A 174 -13.12 19.72 21.28
C GLU A 174 -12.63 18.69 20.26
N VAL A 175 -13.48 17.71 19.96
CA VAL A 175 -13.19 16.71 18.94
C VAL A 175 -13.39 17.32 17.56
N SER A 176 -12.29 17.57 16.85
CA SER A 176 -12.34 17.93 15.43
C SER A 176 -12.64 16.70 14.56
N ALA A 177 -13.25 16.92 13.39
CA ALA A 177 -13.45 15.87 12.39
C ALA A 177 -12.13 15.33 11.81
N ALA A 178 -11.05 16.12 11.88
CA ALA A 178 -9.70 15.73 11.52
C ALA A 178 -8.88 15.49 12.81
N ASN A 179 -9.10 14.35 13.46
CA ASN A 179 -8.36 13.94 14.65
C ASN A 179 -7.54 12.66 14.39
N TYR A 180 -6.57 12.40 15.27
CA TYR A 180 -5.66 11.26 15.12
C TYR A 180 -6.35 9.90 15.25
N PHE A 181 -7.42 9.81 16.05
CA PHE A 181 -8.13 8.55 16.27
C PHE A 181 -8.92 8.12 15.04
N ILE A 182 -9.76 8.99 14.46
CA ILE A 182 -10.51 8.72 13.22
C ILE A 182 -9.53 8.39 12.09
N THR A 183 -8.46 9.15 11.95
CA THR A 183 -7.44 8.92 10.92
C THR A 183 -6.78 7.54 11.11
N GLY A 184 -6.41 7.19 12.35
CA GLY A 184 -5.89 5.88 12.70
C GLY A 184 -6.90 4.74 12.48
N LEU A 185 -8.18 4.98 12.73
CA LEU A 185 -9.26 4.01 12.52
C LEU A 185 -9.49 3.73 11.03
N ILE A 186 -9.49 4.77 10.20
CA ILE A 186 -9.57 4.63 8.74
C ILE A 186 -8.37 3.81 8.23
N LEU A 187 -7.15 4.13 8.70
CA LEU A 187 -5.96 3.35 8.39
C LEU A 187 -6.06 1.90 8.88
N ALA A 188 -6.64 1.66 10.06
CA ALA A 188 -6.88 0.31 10.58
C ALA A 188 -7.70 -0.52 9.59
N ILE A 189 -8.79 0.06 9.05
CA ILE A 189 -9.64 -0.60 8.06
C ILE A 189 -8.85 -0.88 6.77
N MET A 190 -8.04 0.07 6.32
CA MET A 190 -7.23 -0.09 5.10
C MET A 190 -6.19 -1.22 5.21
N ILE A 191 -5.58 -1.43 6.38
CA ILE A 191 -4.53 -2.46 6.53
C ILE A 191 -5.08 -3.87 6.71
N ILE A 192 -6.36 -4.02 7.09
CA ILE A 192 -6.97 -5.34 7.39
C ILE A 192 -6.81 -6.34 6.23
N PRO A 193 -7.11 -6.01 4.96
CA PRO A 193 -6.97 -6.96 3.85
C PRO A 193 -5.55 -7.47 3.67
N ILE A 194 -4.57 -6.56 3.75
CA ILE A 194 -3.15 -6.85 3.52
C ILE A 194 -2.61 -7.72 4.67
N VAL A 195 -2.83 -7.30 5.91
CA VAL A 195 -2.35 -8.04 7.09
C VAL A 195 -3.03 -9.40 7.18
N SER A 196 -4.32 -9.49 6.85
CA SER A 196 -5.03 -10.78 6.81
C SER A 196 -4.46 -11.69 5.72
N ALA A 197 -4.18 -11.17 4.52
CA ALA A 197 -3.56 -11.96 3.45
C ALA A 197 -2.21 -12.53 3.86
N ILE A 198 -1.31 -11.69 4.37
CA ILE A 198 0.02 -12.11 4.86
C ILE A 198 -0.13 -13.14 5.99
N SER A 199 -1.03 -12.91 6.94
CA SER A 199 -1.24 -13.84 8.06
C SER A 199 -1.70 -15.22 7.59
N ARG A 200 -2.60 -15.28 6.60
CA ARG A 200 -3.04 -16.57 6.03
C ARG A 200 -1.92 -17.29 5.29
N GLU A 201 -1.05 -16.56 4.59
CA GLU A 201 0.12 -17.14 3.89
C GLU A 201 1.10 -17.77 4.87
N VAL A 202 1.28 -17.18 6.06
CA VAL A 202 2.16 -17.73 7.11
C VAL A 202 1.55 -18.96 7.78
N MET A 203 0.22 -19.05 7.85
CA MET A 203 -0.49 -20.18 8.48
C MET A 203 -0.73 -21.37 7.55
N ALA A 204 -0.65 -21.17 6.23
CA ALA A 204 -0.86 -22.21 5.22
C ALA A 204 0.41 -23.06 4.98
#